data_AF-A0A1G1WK36-F1
#
_entry.id   AF-A0A1G1WK36-F1
#
_cell.length_a   1.000
_cell.length_b   1.000
_cell.length_c   1.000
_cell.angle_alpha   90.00
_cell.angle_beta   90.00
_cell.angle_gamma   90.00
#
_symmetry.space_group_name_H-M   'P 1'
#
loop_
_entity.id
_entity.type
_entity.pdbx_description
1 polymer ?
#
loop_
_entity_poly.entity_id
_entity_poly.type
_entity_poly.pdbx_seq_one_letter_code
_entity_poly.pdbx_strand_id
1 'polypeptide(L)'
;MGSYLEKFEEAIKKKLRQQGKGATVVRTYSGEDTWIASVSYVPFVSAAVLVLRKNNSEFVSFHARQALVILIIVILALMLLPLILKMLAAVVGYGLLVYGAYYALSGRKWYLPIVTELARTIEI
;
A
#
# COMPACT_ATOMS: atom_id res chain seq x y z
N MET A 1 -10.58 45.69 -24.41
CA MET A 1 -9.64 45.27 -23.35
C MET A 1 -10.15 44.04 -22.57
N GLY A 2 -11.41 44.02 -22.10
CA GLY A 2 -11.93 42.93 -21.23
C GLY A 2 -11.95 41.52 -21.83
N SER A 3 -12.33 41.37 -23.11
CA SER A 3 -12.48 40.04 -23.74
C SER A 3 -11.18 39.23 -23.89
N TYR A 4 -10.02 39.90 -24.01
CA TYR A 4 -8.72 39.22 -24.11
C TYR A 4 -8.25 38.74 -22.73
N LEU A 5 -8.53 39.51 -21.68
CA LEU A 5 -8.18 39.15 -20.31
C LEU A 5 -8.98 37.95 -19.84
N GLU A 6 -10.29 37.90 -20.13
CA GLU A 6 -11.13 36.75 -19.80
C GLU A 6 -10.67 35.46 -20.49
N LYS A 7 -10.35 35.53 -21.79
CA LYS A 7 -9.82 34.39 -22.55
C LYS A 7 -8.47 33.91 -22.00
N PHE A 8 -7.63 34.84 -21.54
CA PHE A 8 -6.35 34.55 -20.94
C PHE A 8 -6.50 33.88 -19.57
N GLU A 9 -7.39 34.40 -18.72
CA GLU A 9 -7.71 33.81 -17.41
C GLU A 9 -8.28 32.39 -17.52
N GLU A 10 -9.19 32.17 -18.47
CA GLU A 10 -9.76 30.84 -18.73
C GLU A 10 -8.72 29.86 -19.26
N ALA A 11 -7.79 30.32 -20.10
CA ALA A 11 -6.66 29.50 -20.55
C ALA A 11 -5.74 29.10 -19.39
N ILE A 12 -5.46 30.02 -18.45
CA ILE A 12 -4.68 29.73 -17.23
C ILE A 12 -5.40 28.73 -16.34
N LYS A 13 -6.69 28.93 -16.03
CA LYS A 13 -7.48 28.00 -15.20
C LYS A 13 -7.54 26.61 -15.80
N LYS A 14 -7.70 26.50 -17.12
CA LYS A 14 -7.70 25.23 -17.85
C LYS A 14 -6.34 24.54 -17.76
N LYS A 15 -5.24 25.28 -17.92
CA LYS A 15 -3.87 24.74 -17.81
C LYS A 15 -3.54 24.29 -16.38
N LEU A 16 -3.94 25.05 -15.36
CA LEU A 16 -3.80 24.68 -13.96
C LEU A 16 -4.63 23.43 -13.61
N ARG A 17 -5.88 23.33 -14.11
CA ARG A 17 -6.71 22.12 -13.97
C ARG A 17 -6.11 20.91 -14.68
N GLN A 18 -5.48 21.10 -15.83
CA GLN A 18 -4.82 20.03 -16.58
C GLN A 18 -3.51 19.59 -15.91
N GLN A 19 -2.73 20.53 -15.37
CA GLN A 19 -1.52 20.22 -14.59
C GLN A 19 -1.85 19.49 -13.28
N GLY A 20 -2.93 19.88 -12.58
CA GLY A 20 -3.39 19.17 -11.38
C GLY A 20 -3.95 17.76 -11.64
N LYS A 21 -4.37 17.46 -12.88
CA LYS A 21 -4.86 16.13 -13.29
C LYS A 21 -3.74 15.19 -13.77
N GLY A 22 -2.60 15.73 -14.21
CA GLY A 22 -1.44 14.97 -14.68
C GLY A 22 -0.29 14.88 -13.67
N ALA A 23 -0.28 15.73 -12.64
CA ALA A 23 0.66 15.60 -11.54
C ALA A 23 0.28 14.37 -10.72
N THR A 24 1.04 13.28 -10.86
CA THR A 24 1.07 12.22 -9.86
C THR A 24 1.56 12.90 -8.59
N VAL A 25 0.64 13.30 -7.71
CA VAL A 25 0.98 13.76 -6.38
C VAL A 25 1.69 12.57 -5.75
N VAL A 26 3.03 12.61 -5.69
CA VAL A 26 3.80 11.67 -4.90
C VAL A 26 3.41 11.96 -3.47
N ARG A 27 2.36 11.26 -2.99
CA ARG A 27 1.91 11.39 -1.61
C ARG A 27 3.06 10.89 -0.74
N THR A 28 3.73 11.81 -0.09
CA THR A 28 4.67 11.52 0.98
C THR A 28 3.86 11.18 2.22
N TYR A 29 3.75 9.90 2.54
CA TYR A 29 3.10 9.43 3.76
C TYR A 29 4.07 9.59 4.93
N SER A 30 3.58 10.05 6.09
CA SER A 30 4.38 10.24 7.29
C SER A 30 3.51 10.17 8.55
N GLY A 31 4.14 10.07 9.72
CA GLY A 31 3.44 10.09 11.02
C GLY A 31 2.62 8.83 11.27
N GLU A 32 1.37 9.01 11.71
CA GLU A 32 0.49 7.92 12.15
C GLU A 32 0.27 6.85 11.06
N ASP A 33 0.07 7.28 9.81
CA ASP A 33 -0.17 6.38 8.68
C ASP A 33 1.01 5.42 8.46
N THR A 34 2.25 5.92 8.54
CA THR A 34 3.45 5.09 8.38
C THR A 34 3.64 4.09 9.51
N TRP A 35 3.31 4.50 10.74
CA TRP A 35 3.36 3.62 11.90
C TRP A 35 2.33 2.50 11.82
N ILE A 36 1.08 2.84 11.52
CA ILE A 36 -0.01 1.86 11.43
C ILE A 36 0.20 0.91 10.26
N ALA A 37 0.61 1.44 9.10
CA ALA A 37 0.94 0.62 7.94
C ALA A 37 2.08 -0.36 8.26
N SER A 38 3.11 0.07 8.99
CA SER A 38 4.19 -0.81 9.43
C SER A 38 3.73 -1.90 10.38
N VAL A 39 2.94 -1.53 11.41
CA VAL A 39 2.45 -2.48 12.42
C VAL A 39 1.51 -3.52 11.80
N SER A 40 0.86 -3.22 10.68
CA SER A 40 0.05 -4.19 9.95
C SER A 40 0.81 -5.44 9.47
N TYR A 41 2.16 -5.39 9.39
CA TYR A 41 3.01 -6.55 9.07
C TYR A 41 3.28 -7.47 10.27
N VAL A 42 2.82 -7.13 11.47
CA VAL A 42 2.81 -8.09 12.59
C VAL A 42 1.73 -9.15 12.30
N PRO A 43 2.04 -10.46 12.42
CA PRO A 43 1.07 -11.52 12.16
C PRO A 43 -0.26 -11.30 12.88
N PHE A 44 -1.36 -11.56 12.18
CA PHE A 44 -2.75 -11.37 12.62
C PHE A 44 -3.20 -9.91 12.86
N VAL A 45 -2.28 -8.94 12.94
CA VAL A 45 -2.62 -7.51 13.09
C VAL A 45 -3.17 -6.92 11.79
N SER A 46 -2.71 -7.40 10.63
CA SER A 46 -3.19 -6.97 9.30
C SER A 46 -4.71 -6.99 9.17
N ALA A 47 -5.37 -8.08 9.59
CA ALA A 47 -6.82 -8.23 9.53
C ALA A 47 -7.54 -7.21 10.44
N ALA A 48 -7.03 -7.02 11.66
CA ALA A 48 -7.58 -6.05 12.60
C ALA A 48 -7.49 -4.61 12.04
N VAL A 49 -6.35 -4.26 11.45
CA VAL A 49 -6.15 -2.94 10.80
C VAL A 49 -7.13 -2.75 9.64
N LEU A 50 -7.35 -3.77 8.81
CA LEU A 50 -8.31 -3.68 7.69
C LEU A 50 -9.74 -3.42 8.14
N VAL A 51 -10.19 -4.06 9.23
CA VAL A 51 -11.54 -3.87 9.74
C VAL A 51 -11.68 -2.52 10.46
N LEU A 52 -10.72 -2.16 11.32
CA LEU A 52 -10.84 -1.00 12.20
C LEU A 52 -10.46 0.34 11.55
N ARG A 53 -9.65 0.32 10.49
CA ARG A 53 -9.15 1.53 9.79
C ARG A 53 -9.57 1.57 8.33
N LYS A 54 -10.61 0.81 7.98
CA LYS A 54 -11.23 0.83 6.65
C LYS A 54 -11.54 2.27 6.24
N ASN A 55 -11.10 2.66 5.04
CA ASN A 55 -11.30 3.98 4.43
C ASN A 55 -10.55 5.16 5.07
N ASN A 56 -9.76 4.97 6.13
CA ASN A 56 -9.01 6.08 6.76
C ASN A 56 -7.83 6.53 5.88
N SER A 57 -7.08 5.56 5.35
CA SER A 57 -5.90 5.82 4.53
C SER A 57 -5.68 4.71 3.53
N GLU A 58 -5.64 5.05 2.24
CA GLU A 58 -5.37 4.09 1.17
C GLU A 58 -3.97 3.47 1.29
N PHE A 59 -3.01 4.18 1.89
CA PHE A 59 -1.68 3.65 2.18
C PHE A 59 -1.68 2.60 3.28
N VAL A 60 -2.41 2.86 4.37
CA VAL A 60 -2.60 1.88 5.44
C VAL A 60 -3.32 0.65 4.89
N SER A 61 -4.39 0.84 4.12
CA SER A 61 -5.12 -0.27 3.48
C SER A 61 -4.23 -1.07 2.53
N PHE A 62 -3.37 -0.40 1.74
CA PHE A 62 -2.43 -1.07 0.84
C PHE A 62 -1.50 -2.03 1.61
N HIS A 63 -0.83 -1.54 2.65
CA HIS A 63 0.12 -2.33 3.43
C HIS A 63 -0.58 -3.42 4.25
N ALA A 64 -1.77 -3.14 4.80
CA ALA A 64 -2.53 -4.12 5.57
C ALA A 64 -3.04 -5.28 4.70
N ARG A 65 -3.55 -5.02 3.47
CA ARG A 65 -3.92 -6.07 2.50
C ARG A 65 -2.70 -6.89 2.09
N GLN A 66 -1.58 -6.22 1.82
CA GLN A 66 -0.34 -6.89 1.42
C GLN A 66 0.19 -7.82 2.53
N ALA A 67 0.21 -7.34 3.78
CA ALA A 67 0.61 -8.13 4.94
C ALA A 67 -0.31 -9.34 5.17
N LEU A 68 -1.62 -9.18 4.99
CA LEU A 68 -2.59 -10.28 5.07
C LEU A 68 -2.32 -11.35 4.01
N VAL A 69 -2.10 -10.96 2.75
CA VAL A 69 -1.78 -11.91 1.67
C VAL A 69 -0.48 -12.66 1.95
N ILE A 70 0.57 -11.97 2.40
CA ILE A 70 1.84 -12.62 2.78
C ILE A 70 1.60 -13.65 3.89
N LEU A 71 0.85 -13.28 4.93
CA LEU A 71 0.53 -14.18 6.03
C LEU A 71 -0.22 -15.44 5.55
N ILE A 72 -1.23 -15.27 4.70
CA ILE A 72 -2.01 -16.39 4.14
C ILE A 72 -1.10 -17.31 3.32
N ILE A 73 -0.26 -16.76 2.42
CA ILE A 73 0.67 -17.55 1.60
C ILE A 73 1.65 -18.33 2.48
N VAL A 74 2.19 -17.70 3.52
CA VAL A 74 3.13 -18.36 4.45
C VAL A 74 2.44 -19.49 5.22
N ILE A 75 1.23 -19.26 5.75
CA ILE A 75 0.46 -20.31 6.44
C ILE A 75 0.22 -21.50 5.51
N LEU A 76 -0.26 -21.26 4.29
CA LEU A 76 -0.49 -22.31 3.30
C LEU A 76 0.80 -23.06 2.96
N ALA A 77 1.91 -22.35 2.77
CA ALA A 77 3.21 -22.96 2.50
C ALA A 77 3.68 -23.86 3.67
N LEU A 78 3.51 -23.41 4.92
CA LEU A 78 3.88 -24.18 6.11
C LEU A 78 3.00 -25.43 6.31
N MET A 79 1.74 -25.39 5.85
CA MET A 79 0.84 -26.54 5.91
C MET A 79 1.12 -27.56 4.80
N LEU A 80 1.36 -27.10 3.56
CA LEU A 80 1.31 -27.94 2.37
C LEU A 80 2.68 -28.42 1.85
N LEU A 81 3.77 -27.70 2.15
CA LEU A 81 5.09 -28.03 1.59
C LEU A 81 5.84 -29.10 2.43
N PRO A 82 6.80 -29.84 1.85
CA PRO A 82 7.70 -30.71 2.62
C PRO A 82 8.64 -29.91 3.54
N LEU A 83 9.18 -30.55 4.58
CA LEU A 83 9.91 -29.90 5.68
C LEU A 83 10.99 -28.89 5.25
N ILE A 84 11.82 -29.26 4.26
CA ILE A 84 12.90 -28.37 3.77
C ILE A 84 12.35 -27.08 3.17
N LEU A 85 11.24 -27.17 2.43
CA LEU A 85 10.58 -26.03 1.80
C LEU A 85 9.78 -25.20 2.82
N LYS A 86 9.31 -25.81 3.92
CA LYS A 86 8.69 -25.06 5.02
C LYS A 86 9.66 -24.07 5.65
N MET A 87 10.90 -24.48 5.91
CA MET A 87 11.91 -23.58 6.48
C MET A 87 12.20 -22.42 5.54
N LEU A 88 12.35 -22.69 4.24
CA LEU A 88 12.55 -21.66 3.24
C LEU A 88 11.36 -20.68 3.19
N ALA A 89 10.13 -21.20 3.19
CA ALA A 89 8.92 -20.38 3.22
C ALA A 89 8.81 -19.52 4.48
N ALA A 90 9.20 -20.04 5.65
CA ALA A 90 9.23 -19.28 6.90
C ALA A 90 10.24 -18.13 6.83
N VAL A 91 11.46 -18.39 6.36
CA VAL A 91 12.52 -17.37 6.25
C VAL A 91 12.14 -16.29 5.24
N VAL A 92 11.69 -16.68 4.04
CA VAL A 92 11.26 -15.74 3.01
C VAL A 92 10.05 -14.94 3.49
N GLY A 93 9.04 -15.62 4.06
CA GLY A 93 7.84 -14.99 4.60
C GLY A 93 8.16 -13.94 5.67
N TYR A 94 8.99 -14.30 6.64
CA TYR A 94 9.45 -13.38 7.67
C TYR A 94 10.21 -12.19 7.08
N GLY A 95 11.12 -12.44 6.13
CA GLY A 95 11.85 -11.39 5.42
C GLY A 95 10.92 -10.42 4.69
N LEU A 96 9.88 -10.92 4.00
CA LEU A 96 8.88 -10.10 3.33
C LEU A 96 8.09 -9.23 4.32
N LEU A 97 7.73 -9.77 5.50
CA LEU A 97 7.04 -9.01 6.53
C LEU A 97 7.92 -7.88 7.07
N VAL A 98 9.18 -8.17 7.41
CA VAL A 98 10.14 -7.17 7.93
C VAL A 98 10.42 -6.09 6.88
N TYR A 99 10.66 -6.48 5.63
CA TYR A 99 10.99 -5.53 4.57
C TYR A 99 9.78 -4.69 4.16
N GLY A 100 8.58 -5.28 4.16
CA GLY A 100 7.34 -4.56 3.96
C GLY A 100 7.09 -3.52 5.04
N ALA A 101 7.32 -3.88 6.32
CA ALA A 101 7.26 -2.95 7.44
C ALA A 101 8.26 -1.78 7.28
N TYR A 102 9.50 -2.08 6.87
CA TYR A 102 10.51 -1.05 6.59
C TYR A 102 10.07 -0.07 5.49
N TYR A 103 9.50 -0.57 4.40
CA TYR A 103 8.95 0.29 3.34
C TYR A 103 7.80 1.15 3.83
N ALA A 104 6.89 0.57 4.63
CA ALA A 104 5.77 1.29 5.24
C ALA A 104 6.24 2.42 6.17
N LEU A 105 7.23 2.16 7.04
CA LEU A 105 7.85 3.19 7.89
C LEU A 105 8.53 4.28 7.06
N SER A 106 9.10 3.92 5.91
CA SER A 106 9.71 4.88 4.98
C SER A 106 8.68 5.71 4.20
N GLY A 107 7.37 5.51 4.41
CA GLY A 107 6.31 6.19 3.66
C GLY A 107 6.21 5.74 2.21
N ARG A 108 6.72 4.56 1.86
CA ARG A 108 6.78 4.05 0.48
C ARG A 108 5.96 2.78 0.34
N LYS A 109 5.14 2.71 -0.71
CA LYS A 109 4.52 1.45 -1.13
C LYS A 109 5.57 0.56 -1.76
N TRP A 110 5.59 -0.72 -1.38
CA TRP A 110 6.43 -1.73 -2.00
C TRP A 110 5.59 -2.61 -2.93
N TYR A 111 5.78 -2.47 -4.24
CA TYR A 111 5.08 -3.30 -5.20
C TYR A 111 5.77 -4.65 -5.35
N LEU A 112 5.05 -5.71 -4.98
CA LEU A 112 5.43 -7.11 -5.18
C LEU A 112 4.43 -7.69 -6.19
N PRO A 113 4.79 -7.98 -7.45
CA PRO A 113 3.83 -8.24 -8.53
C PRO A 113 2.68 -9.19 -8.14
N ILE A 114 2.99 -10.39 -7.67
CA ILE A 114 1.95 -11.38 -7.33
C ILE A 114 1.19 -10.98 -6.05
N VAL A 115 1.92 -10.59 -4.99
CA VAL A 115 1.32 -10.28 -3.69
C VAL A 115 0.44 -9.04 -3.78
N THR A 116 0.90 -8.01 -4.47
CA THR A 116 0.20 -6.74 -4.61
C THR A 116 -1.03 -6.88 -5.50
N GLU A 117 -0.98 -7.65 -6.59
CA GLU A 117 -2.19 -7.90 -7.38
C GLU A 117 -3.21 -8.73 -6.59
N LEU A 118 -2.79 -9.76 -5.84
CA LEU A 118 -3.69 -10.48 -4.92
C LEU A 118 -4.25 -9.58 -3.81
N ALA A 119 -3.45 -8.66 -3.28
CA ALA A 119 -3.90 -7.73 -2.24
C ALA A 119 -4.97 -6.76 -2.77
N ARG A 120 -4.97 -6.44 -4.07
CA ARG A 120 -5.97 -5.53 -4.68
C ARG A 120 -7.35 -6.14 -4.80
N THR A 121 -7.47 -7.46 -4.85
CA THR A 121 -8.78 -8.14 -4.93
C THR A 121 -9.54 -8.13 -3.60
N ILE A 122 -8.87 -7.75 -2.50
CA ILE A 122 -9.48 -7.61 -1.18
C ILE A 122 -10.25 -6.29 -1.14
N GLU A 123 -11.54 -6.36 -1.49
CA GLU A 123 -12.52 -5.28 -1.35
C GLU A 123 -13.07 -5.23 0.08
N ILE A 124 -12.18 -4.97 1.03
CA ILE A 124 -12.53 -4.72 2.43
C ILE A 124 -12.10 -3.31 2.79
#